data_AF-A0A1Q3NNM8-F1
#
_entry.id   AF-A0A1Q3NNM8-F1
#
_cell.length_a   1.000
_cell.length_b   1.000
_cell.length_c   1.000
_cell.angle_alpha   90.00
_cell.angle_beta   90.00
_cell.angle_gamma   90.00
#
_symmetry.space_group_name_H-M   'P 1'
#
loop_
_entity.id
_entity.type
_entity.pdbx_description
1 polymer ?
#
loop_
_entity_poly.entity_id
_entity_poly.type
_entity_poly.pdbx_seq_one_letter_code
_entity_poly.pdbx_strand_id
1 'polypeptide(L)'
;MKMTDDAMKMRNGTSFRSYINAQYDKLVELFGEPFTDTNNHKTDAEWIVATPYGPATIYNYKNGFSYLGLSGLKLEEMNEWHVGGRNKQSYEWIVEKITTG
;
A
#
# COMPACT_ATOMS: atom_id res chain seq x y z
N MET A 1 8.53 -10.78 -5.65
CA MET A 1 7.53 -11.88 -5.73
C MET A 1 6.35 -11.35 -6.52
N LYS A 2 5.94 -11.95 -7.64
CA LYS A 2 4.75 -11.46 -8.38
C LYS A 2 3.52 -11.71 -7.51
N MET A 3 2.69 -10.70 -7.27
CA MET A 3 1.37 -10.89 -6.64
C MET A 3 0.61 -11.99 -7.40
N THR A 4 0.00 -12.92 -6.66
CA THR A 4 -0.84 -13.96 -7.26
C THR A 4 -2.20 -13.36 -7.64
N ASP A 5 -2.87 -13.96 -8.64
CA ASP A 5 -4.24 -13.57 -9.02
C ASP A 5 -5.21 -13.59 -7.82
N ASP A 6 -4.96 -14.46 -6.85
CA ASP A 6 -5.76 -14.56 -5.64
C ASP A 6 -5.55 -13.36 -4.69
N ALA A 7 -4.32 -12.85 -4.57
CA ALA A 7 -4.08 -11.61 -3.84
C ALA A 7 -4.81 -10.43 -4.50
N MET A 8 -4.78 -10.32 -5.83
CA MET A 8 -5.49 -9.29 -6.58
C MET A 8 -7.02 -9.37 -6.39
N LYS A 9 -7.59 -10.57 -6.29
CA LYS A 9 -9.02 -10.75 -5.94
C LYS A 9 -9.32 -10.29 -4.52
N MET A 10 -8.40 -10.46 -3.57
CA MET A 10 -8.60 -10.01 -2.18
C MET A 10 -8.72 -8.49 -2.08
N ARG A 11 -7.98 -7.72 -2.91
CA ARG A 11 -8.11 -6.26 -2.99
C ARG A 11 -9.52 -5.78 -3.36
N ASN A 12 -10.28 -6.55 -4.14
CA ASN A 12 -11.58 -6.09 -4.63
C ASN A 12 -12.53 -5.76 -3.47
N GLY A 13 -13.22 -4.62 -3.58
CA GLY A 13 -14.11 -4.11 -2.55
C GLY A 13 -13.42 -3.47 -1.34
N THR A 14 -12.09 -3.38 -1.33
CA THR A 14 -11.40 -2.46 -0.41
C THR A 14 -11.63 -1.02 -0.87
N SER A 15 -11.65 -0.10 0.08
CA SER A 15 -11.74 1.34 -0.19
C SER A 15 -10.79 2.07 0.75
N PHE A 16 -10.41 3.29 0.38
CA PHE A 16 -9.63 4.17 1.23
C PHE A 16 -10.25 4.26 2.64
N ARG A 17 -9.41 4.16 3.66
CA ARG A 17 -9.78 4.30 5.07
C ARG A 17 -9.12 5.50 5.70
N SER A 18 -7.80 5.59 5.60
CA SER A 18 -7.01 6.68 6.16
C SER A 18 -5.58 6.61 5.61
N TYR A 19 -4.75 7.52 6.07
CA TYR A 19 -3.31 7.55 5.82
C TYR A 19 -2.53 6.90 6.97
N ILE A 20 -1.31 6.47 6.64
CA ILE A 20 -0.25 6.13 7.60
C ILE A 20 1.00 6.90 7.25
N ASN A 21 1.83 7.18 8.25
CA ASN A 21 3.16 7.73 8.05
C ASN A 21 4.22 6.64 8.29
N ALA A 22 4.93 6.23 7.24
CA ALA A 22 5.99 5.24 7.28
C ALA A 22 6.96 5.45 6.11
N GLN A 23 8.25 5.22 6.34
CA GLN A 23 9.22 5.17 5.24
C GLN A 23 9.01 3.92 4.39
N TYR A 24 9.34 4.03 3.10
CA TYR A 24 9.19 2.93 2.14
C TYR A 24 9.93 1.66 2.57
N ASP A 25 11.18 1.79 3.03
CA ASP A 25 12.01 0.70 3.51
C ASP A 25 11.38 -0.05 4.69
N LYS A 26 10.77 0.66 5.64
CA LYS A 26 10.02 0.07 6.75
C LYS A 26 8.82 -0.75 6.26
N LEU A 27 8.10 -0.27 5.25
CA LEU A 27 6.99 -1.04 4.66
C LEU A 27 7.50 -2.30 3.96
N VAL A 28 8.63 -2.21 3.27
CA VAL A 28 9.29 -3.37 2.64
C VAL A 28 9.76 -4.39 3.69
N GLU A 29 10.33 -3.93 4.80
CA GLU A 29 10.75 -4.79 5.91
C GLU A 29 9.56 -5.54 6.53
N LEU A 30 8.46 -4.84 6.79
CA LEU A 30 7.28 -5.41 7.47
C LEU A 30 6.41 -6.28 6.56
N PHE A 31 6.27 -5.91 5.29
CA PHE A 31 5.28 -6.50 4.37
C PHE A 31 5.88 -7.13 3.11
N GLY A 32 7.21 -7.08 2.94
CA GLY A 32 7.92 -7.55 1.75
C GLY A 32 7.86 -6.53 0.60
N GLU A 33 8.38 -6.92 -0.57
CA GLU A 33 8.38 -6.05 -1.76
C GLU A 33 6.94 -5.73 -2.23
N PRO A 34 6.64 -4.47 -2.61
CA PRO A 34 5.35 -4.11 -3.16
C PRO A 34 5.13 -4.75 -4.53
N PHE A 35 3.87 -4.75 -4.93
CA PHE A 35 3.50 -4.87 -6.32
C PHE A 35 3.66 -3.53 -7.03
N THR A 36 4.30 -3.55 -8.19
CA THR A 36 4.44 -2.42 -9.09
C THR A 36 3.87 -2.81 -10.45
N ASP A 37 2.97 -1.98 -10.99
CA ASP A 37 2.37 -2.19 -12.30
C ASP A 37 2.74 -1.03 -13.21
N THR A 38 3.56 -1.32 -14.23
CA THR A 38 4.06 -0.31 -15.18
C THR A 38 2.94 0.28 -16.04
N ASN A 39 1.77 -0.36 -16.13
CA ASN A 39 0.61 0.17 -16.84
C ASN A 39 -0.35 0.95 -15.92
N ASN A 40 -0.07 0.99 -14.61
CA ASN A 40 -0.89 1.70 -13.66
C ASN A 40 -0.45 3.17 -13.60
N HIS A 41 -1.26 4.04 -14.19
CA HIS A 41 -0.98 5.48 -14.24
C HIS A 41 -1.34 6.24 -12.96
N LYS A 42 -1.47 5.57 -11.81
CA LYS A 42 -1.93 6.21 -10.56
C LYS A 42 -1.15 5.82 -9.33
N THR A 43 -0.60 4.61 -9.27
CA THR A 43 0.10 4.11 -8.10
C THR A 43 1.42 3.51 -8.55
N ASP A 44 2.49 3.84 -7.83
CA ASP A 44 3.85 3.36 -8.09
C ASP A 44 4.11 2.05 -7.32
N ALA A 45 3.56 1.92 -6.11
CA ALA A 45 3.67 0.74 -5.26
C ALA A 45 2.34 0.44 -4.56
N GLU A 46 2.01 -0.86 -4.47
CA GLU A 46 0.86 -1.37 -3.72
C GLU A 46 1.21 -2.66 -2.97
N TRP A 47 0.83 -2.74 -1.70
CA TRP A 47 0.80 -3.98 -0.92
C TRP A 47 -0.64 -4.44 -0.72
N ILE A 48 -0.86 -5.76 -0.76
CA ILE A 48 -2.10 -6.39 -0.30
C ILE A 48 -1.72 -7.26 0.90
N VAL A 49 -2.20 -6.88 2.07
CA VAL A 49 -1.86 -7.51 3.34
C VAL A 49 -3.05 -8.27 3.88
N ALA A 50 -2.89 -9.57 4.14
CA ALA A 50 -3.90 -10.37 4.81
C ALA A 50 -3.87 -10.06 6.32
N THR A 51 -4.94 -9.45 6.83
CA THR A 51 -5.11 -9.24 8.28
C THR A 51 -6.11 -10.24 8.85
N PRO A 52 -6.16 -10.45 10.18
CA PRO A 52 -7.21 -11.25 10.83
C PRO A 52 -8.64 -10.76 10.55
N TYR A 53 -8.81 -9.50 10.14
CA TYR A 53 -10.09 -8.86 9.89
C TYR A 53 -10.44 -8.76 8.39
N GLY A 54 -9.60 -9.35 7.53
CA GLY A 54 -9.73 -9.26 6.07
C GLY A 54 -8.56 -8.50 5.43
N PRO A 55 -8.61 -8.32 4.10
CA PRO A 55 -7.51 -7.70 3.37
C PRO A 55 -7.44 -6.19 3.64
N ALA A 56 -6.21 -5.71 3.83
CA ALA A 56 -5.83 -4.31 3.77
C ALA A 56 -4.97 -4.05 2.53
N THR A 57 -5.01 -2.83 2.01
CA THR A 57 -4.09 -2.36 0.97
C THR A 57 -3.28 -1.19 1.46
N ILE A 58 -2.02 -1.10 1.06
CA ILE A 58 -1.16 0.06 1.31
C ILE A 58 -0.65 0.53 -0.05
N TYR A 59 -0.79 1.80 -0.39
CA TYR A 59 -0.39 2.29 -1.71
C TYR A 59 -0.14 3.79 -1.71
N ASN A 60 0.67 4.25 -2.64
CA ASN A 60 0.73 5.68 -2.96
C ASN A 60 -0.34 5.99 -4.01
N TYR A 61 -0.86 7.22 -4.04
CA TYR A 61 -1.88 7.60 -5.02
C TYR A 61 -1.59 8.97 -5.62
N LYS A 62 -1.31 8.98 -6.92
CA LYS A 62 -1.16 10.17 -7.77
C LYS A 62 -0.09 11.18 -7.32
N ASN A 63 0.88 10.73 -6.54
CA ASN A 63 1.97 11.56 -6.03
C ASN A 63 3.36 11.13 -6.51
N GLY A 64 3.49 9.94 -7.10
CA GLY A 64 4.76 9.44 -7.64
C GLY A 64 4.87 9.53 -9.17
N PHE A 65 5.92 8.91 -9.69
CA PHE A 65 6.31 8.98 -11.11
C PHE A 65 5.25 8.45 -12.06
N SER A 66 4.49 7.44 -11.64
CA SER A 66 3.46 6.80 -12.44
C SER A 66 2.33 7.75 -12.82
N TYR A 67 2.10 8.81 -12.04
CA TYR A 67 1.10 9.84 -12.35
C TYR A 67 1.72 11.18 -12.78
N LEU A 68 2.81 11.62 -12.13
CA LEU A 68 3.39 12.96 -12.34
C LEU A 68 4.66 12.95 -13.22
N GLY A 69 5.11 11.78 -13.70
CA GLY A 69 6.38 11.65 -14.41
C GLY A 69 7.55 12.10 -13.54
N LEU A 70 8.53 12.78 -14.12
CA LEU A 70 9.74 13.25 -13.41
C LEU A 70 9.46 14.27 -12.29
N SER A 71 8.25 14.81 -12.22
CA SER A 71 7.83 15.73 -11.14
C SER A 71 7.21 15.00 -9.93
N GLY A 72 7.03 13.68 -10.01
CA GLY A 72 6.53 12.89 -8.89
C GLY A 72 7.59 12.65 -7.82
N LEU A 73 7.17 12.12 -6.68
CA LEU A 73 8.07 11.61 -5.65
C LEU A 73 8.65 10.26 -6.06
N LYS A 74 9.91 10.01 -5.72
CA LYS A 74 10.46 8.65 -5.72
C LYS A 74 9.94 7.88 -4.53
N LEU A 75 9.91 6.55 -4.63
CA LEU A 75 9.42 5.68 -3.55
C LEU A 75 10.20 5.92 -2.25
N GLU A 76 11.51 6.12 -2.33
CA GLU A 76 12.37 6.35 -1.15
C GLU A 76 12.10 7.70 -0.46
N GLU A 77 11.45 8.64 -1.15
CA GLU A 77 11.10 9.97 -0.63
C GLU A 77 9.68 10.00 -0.03
N MET A 78 8.89 8.92 -0.21
CA MET A 78 7.53 8.84 0.29
C MET A 78 7.48 8.47 1.77
N ASN A 79 6.68 9.21 2.52
CA ASN A 79 6.41 8.96 3.93
C ASN A 79 4.92 8.81 4.26
N GLU A 80 4.02 9.33 3.43
CA GLU A 80 2.57 9.20 3.59
C GLU A 80 2.00 8.20 2.59
N TRP A 81 1.25 7.22 3.09
CA TRP A 81 0.66 6.15 2.30
C TRP A 81 -0.83 6.03 2.56
N HIS A 82 -1.59 5.77 1.50
CA HIS A 82 -3.00 5.42 1.63
C HIS A 82 -3.13 4.00 2.16
N VAL A 83 -4.05 3.81 3.10
CA VAL A 83 -4.48 2.47 3.54
C VAL A 83 -5.91 2.24 3.13
N GLY A 84 -6.13 1.17 2.37
CA GLY A 84 -7.44 0.65 2.05
C GLY A 84 -7.82 -0.57 2.88
N GLY A 85 -9.12 -0.83 2.97
CA GLY A 85 -9.64 -2.02 3.65
C GLY A 85 -11.14 -2.16 3.50
N ARG A 86 -11.69 -3.30 3.90
CA ARG A 86 -13.15 -3.52 3.91
C ARG A 86 -13.82 -3.02 5.20
N ASN A 87 -13.04 -2.85 6.27
CA ASN A 87 -13.49 -2.43 7.58
C ASN A 87 -12.39 -1.62 8.30
N LYS A 88 -12.76 -1.04 9.44
CA LYS A 88 -11.86 -0.24 10.27
C LYS A 88 -10.77 -1.10 10.92
N GLN A 89 -11.10 -2.32 11.34
CA GLN A 89 -10.16 -3.18 12.05
C GLN A 89 -8.96 -3.60 11.18
N SER A 90 -9.16 -3.79 9.87
CA SER A 90 -8.07 -4.08 8.94
C SER A 90 -7.07 -2.91 8.85
N TYR A 91 -7.56 -1.68 8.93
CA TYR A 91 -6.71 -0.48 8.98
C TYR A 91 -5.98 -0.37 10.33
N GLU A 92 -6.69 -0.53 11.44
CA GLU A 92 -6.11 -0.43 12.79
C GLU A 92 -4.98 -1.46 13.00
N TRP A 93 -5.13 -2.66 12.45
CA TRP A 93 -4.09 -3.69 12.47
C TRP A 93 -2.81 -3.25 11.74
N ILE A 94 -2.94 -2.55 10.60
CA ILE A 94 -1.77 -2.02 9.86
C ILE A 94 -1.07 -0.93 10.67
N VAL A 95 -1.84 -0.02 11.29
CA VAL A 95 -1.29 1.01 12.17
C VAL A 95 -0.49 0.38 13.30
N GLU A 96 -1.06 -0.61 13.98
CA GLU A 96 -0.40 -1.32 15.08
C GLU A 96 0.91 -1.97 14.63
N LYS A 97 0.94 -2.62 13.46
CA LYS A 97 2.16 -3.23 12.92
C LYS A 97 3.26 -2.22 12.66
N ILE A 98 2.91 -1.03 12.18
CA ILE A 98 3.86 0.04 11.86
C ILE A 98 4.36 0.74 13.12
N THR A 99 3.53 0.89 14.17
CA THR A 99 3.94 1.56 15.41
C THR A 99 4.74 0.67 16.35
N THR A 100 4.59 -0.66 16.23
CA THR A 100 5.16 -1.63 17.18
C THR A 100 6.36 -2.39 16.61
N GLY A 101 6.52 -2.43 15.28
CA GLY A 101 7.74 -2.88 14.61
C GLY A 101 8.72 -1.74 14.42
#